data_AF-A0A3P8YWU0-F1
#
_entry.id   AF-A0A3P8YWU0-F1
#
_cell.length_a   1.000
_cell.length_b   1.000
_cell.length_c   1.000
_cell.angle_alpha   90.00
_cell.angle_beta   90.00
_cell.angle_gamma   90.00
#
_symmetry.space_group_name_H-M   'P 1'
#
loop_
_entity.id
_entity.type
_entity.pdbx_description
1 polymer ?
#
loop_
_entity_poly.entity_id
_entity_poly.type
_entity_poly.pdbx_seq_one_letter_code
_entity_poly.pdbx_strand_id
1 'polypeptide(L)'
;MKIHHRKVFILVVFVYVVFSLYAAYNVFFNTKPINRVHRVVKKITAAASAGGDGVVASHIGDEVWNPWEDEQADGLTALHKRREAFRQYQERIDKNRPKRYKVQIWGKAAIGLYLWEHILEGPLTPADKMAQWREGEMQAGKIDFSFYTGPAVIQGHVPLDTDSVVLVLNGREQQKIAYATRWLQHIQTLMQVHAVNRVAVVLLGSERCTNDWISPYLRRHGGFVDLLFLVYDSPWVNDKDVFQWPLGVATYRQFPVVMPNSLMSSSTRPYLCNFLGTVYKNSSRENLMGILKESGLDKECVTTARETWLPQETAESLRWYQTALAQSDLTLCPVGINTECYRIYEACAYGSVPVVEDVLTPGGCSSAQRSPLRLLKAAGAPFIFLKDWRELPGLLQKERAMSQDERTERRRRLLEWYTSFRLQMKDRFTEVLEEAFFKNS
;
A
#
# COMPACT_ATOMS: atom_id res chain seq x y z
N MET A 1 25.99 50.49 -26.18
CA MET A 1 25.14 50.47 -24.97
C MET A 1 24.86 49.04 -24.42
N LYS A 2 25.82 48.10 -24.44
CA LYS A 2 25.58 46.67 -24.07
C LYS A 2 26.25 46.20 -22.76
N ILE A 3 27.02 47.06 -22.08
CA ILE A 3 27.85 46.65 -20.93
C ILE A 3 27.14 46.82 -19.58
N HIS A 4 26.14 47.70 -19.48
CA HIS A 4 25.44 47.97 -18.20
C HIS A 4 24.45 46.86 -17.79
N HIS A 5 23.77 46.20 -18.73
CA HIS A 5 22.76 45.18 -18.39
C HIS A 5 23.35 43.92 -17.77
N ARG A 6 24.56 43.52 -18.16
CA ARG A 6 25.21 42.31 -17.61
C ARG A 6 25.64 42.50 -16.16
N LYS A 7 26.10 43.70 -15.79
CA LYS A 7 26.47 44.04 -14.41
C LYS A 7 25.24 44.14 -13.50
N VAL A 8 24.14 44.68 -14.01
CA VAL A 8 22.86 44.73 -13.27
C VAL A 8 22.28 43.33 -13.08
N PHE A 9 22.33 42.47 -14.09
CA PHE A 9 21.85 41.09 -13.98
C PHE A 9 22.63 40.27 -12.95
N ILE A 10 23.97 40.41 -12.93
CA ILE A 10 24.81 39.73 -11.92
C ILE A 10 24.49 40.25 -10.51
N LEU A 11 24.23 41.54 -10.35
CA LEU A 11 23.85 42.12 -9.07
C LEU A 11 22.50 41.57 -8.57
N VAL A 12 21.52 41.42 -9.46
CA VAL A 12 20.20 40.85 -9.13
C VAL A 12 20.32 39.37 -8.72
N VAL A 13 21.11 38.58 -9.46
CA VAL A 13 21.37 37.18 -9.11
C VAL A 13 22.09 37.07 -7.76
N PHE A 14 23.06 37.95 -7.49
CA PHE A 14 23.77 37.96 -6.22
C PHE A 14 22.84 38.29 -5.04
N VAL A 15 21.99 39.31 -5.18
CA VAL A 15 20.99 39.66 -4.16
C VAL A 15 20.01 38.52 -3.91
N TYR A 16 19.58 37.83 -4.97
CA TYR A 16 18.66 36.69 -4.85
C TYR A 16 19.29 35.50 -4.10
N VAL A 17 20.57 35.21 -4.37
CA VAL A 17 21.32 34.15 -3.67
C VAL A 17 21.52 34.49 -2.20
N VAL A 18 21.91 35.73 -1.88
CA VAL A 18 22.07 36.19 -0.49
C VAL A 18 20.74 36.11 0.27
N PHE A 19 19.64 36.52 -0.34
CA PHE A 19 18.32 36.45 0.27
C PHE A 19 17.88 34.99 0.49
N SER A 20 18.15 34.10 -0.46
CA SER A 20 17.84 32.67 -0.36
C SER A 20 18.63 31.99 0.76
N LEU A 21 19.91 32.33 0.91
CA LEU A 21 20.76 31.84 2.01
C LEU A 21 20.32 32.40 3.37
N TYR A 22 19.91 33.67 3.44
CA TYR A 22 19.40 34.27 4.67
C TYR A 22 18.04 33.69 5.09
N ALA A 23 17.17 33.39 4.13
CA ALA A 23 15.89 32.73 4.39
C ALA A 23 16.12 31.29 4.88
N ALA A 24 17.02 30.54 4.24
CA ALA A 24 17.41 29.21 4.71
C ALA A 24 18.00 29.26 6.13
N TYR A 25 18.89 30.22 6.42
CA TYR A 25 19.47 30.38 7.75
C TYR A 25 18.41 30.64 8.82
N ASN A 26 17.42 31.51 8.56
CA ASN A 26 16.36 31.77 9.54
C ASN A 26 15.42 30.58 9.76
N VAL A 27 15.14 29.79 8.72
CA VAL A 27 14.30 28.60 8.82
C VAL A 27 15.00 27.49 9.61
N PHE A 28 16.29 27.27 9.38
CA PHE A 28 17.02 26.16 10.00
C PHE A 28 17.64 26.50 11.36
N PHE A 29 17.99 27.76 11.62
CA PHE A 29 18.77 28.13 12.80
C PHE A 29 18.12 29.20 13.70
N ASN A 30 17.03 29.85 13.27
CA ASN A 30 16.36 30.88 14.06
C ASN A 30 14.99 30.46 14.59
N THR A 31 14.83 29.17 14.92
CA THR A 31 13.72 28.69 15.75
C THR A 31 14.06 28.97 17.21
N LYS A 32 13.67 30.15 17.71
CA LYS A 32 13.63 30.37 19.17
C LYS A 32 12.67 29.33 19.78
N PRO A 33 13.06 28.59 20.83
CA PRO A 33 12.16 27.67 21.49
C PRO A 33 11.03 28.47 22.15
N ILE A 34 9.80 28.26 21.67
CA ILE A 34 8.59 28.77 22.32
C ILE A 34 8.37 27.95 23.59
N ASN A 35 9.05 28.35 24.67
CA ASN A 35 8.74 27.87 26.02
C ASN A 35 7.47 28.59 26.50
N ARG A 36 6.29 28.08 26.13
CA ARG A 36 5.04 28.39 26.83
C ARG A 36 4.83 27.37 27.94
N VAL A 37 5.51 27.60 29.06
CA VAL A 37 5.04 27.13 30.37
C VAL A 37 4.78 28.39 31.18
N HIS A 38 3.53 28.60 31.57
CA HIS A 38 3.13 29.66 32.50
C HIS A 38 3.88 29.45 33.83
N ARG A 39 4.99 30.17 34.01
CA ARG A 39 5.68 30.27 35.30
C ARG A 39 4.97 31.34 36.11
N VAL A 40 4.21 30.90 37.12
CA VAL A 40 3.67 31.80 38.16
C VAL A 40 4.87 32.43 38.87
N VAL A 41 5.03 33.73 38.70
CA VAL A 41 6.04 34.55 39.36
C VAL A 41 5.58 34.80 40.79
N LYS A 42 6.30 34.27 41.78
CA LYS A 42 6.26 34.79 43.15
C LYS A 42 7.49 35.66 43.36
N LYS A 43 7.24 36.96 43.43
CA LYS A 43 8.20 38.05 43.62
C LYS A 43 8.61 38.05 45.10
N ILE A 44 9.88 37.82 45.40
CA ILE A 44 10.48 38.23 46.68
C ILE A 44 11.78 38.96 46.36
N THR A 45 11.76 40.25 46.66
CA THR A 45 12.88 41.19 46.69
C THR A 45 13.78 40.88 47.88
N ALA A 46 15.09 40.81 47.67
CA ALA A 46 16.07 41.12 48.72
C ALA A 46 17.35 41.65 48.06
N ALA A 47 17.73 42.84 48.50
CA ALA A 47 18.96 43.52 48.15
C ALA A 47 20.07 43.18 49.16
N ALA A 48 21.31 43.48 48.72
CA ALA A 48 22.47 43.88 49.53
C ALA A 48 23.37 42.79 50.17
N SER A 49 24.53 42.63 49.51
CA SER A 49 25.91 42.86 50.00
C SER A 49 26.58 41.96 51.05
N ALA A 50 27.78 41.49 50.64
CA ALA A 50 29.01 41.23 51.41
C ALA A 50 28.95 40.10 52.46
N GLY A 51 29.92 39.20 52.63
CA GLY A 51 31.34 39.19 52.29
C GLY A 51 32.13 38.85 53.56
N GLY A 52 32.93 37.77 53.53
CA GLY A 52 34.10 37.58 54.40
C GLY A 52 33.92 36.92 55.76
N ASP A 53 34.44 35.70 55.86
CA ASP A 53 35.20 35.07 56.96
C ASP A 53 34.86 35.29 58.44
N GLY A 54 34.69 34.15 59.14
CA GLY A 54 35.38 33.92 60.42
C GLY A 54 34.51 33.48 61.60
N VAL A 55 34.97 32.38 62.22
CA VAL A 55 34.79 31.95 63.63
C VAL A 55 33.70 30.90 63.92
N VAL A 56 34.20 29.77 64.42
CA VAL A 56 33.48 28.65 65.05
C VAL A 56 33.31 28.92 66.54
N ALA A 57 32.08 28.76 67.04
CA ALA A 57 31.65 28.29 68.37
C ALA A 57 30.19 28.78 68.57
N SER A 58 29.22 28.10 69.16
CA SER A 58 29.08 26.84 69.89
C SER A 58 27.56 26.59 70.03
N HIS A 59 27.17 25.33 70.18
CA HIS A 59 25.78 24.86 70.35
C HIS A 59 24.91 25.67 71.33
N ILE A 60 23.74 26.13 70.85
CA ILE A 60 22.49 26.16 71.60
C ILE A 60 21.43 25.58 70.66
N GLY A 61 20.81 24.49 71.08
CA GLY A 61 19.78 23.80 70.33
C GLY A 61 18.47 24.58 70.36
N ASP A 62 17.92 24.79 69.18
CA ASP A 62 16.50 25.02 68.95
C ASP A 62 16.11 24.12 67.78
N GLU A 63 15.79 22.85 68.08
CA GLU A 63 14.98 22.03 67.18
C GLU A 63 13.59 22.66 67.14
N VAL A 64 13.39 23.60 66.21
CA VAL A 64 12.06 24.06 65.82
C VAL A 64 11.37 22.86 65.17
N TRP A 65 10.68 22.07 65.99
CA TRP A 65 9.79 21.01 65.53
C TRP A 65 8.80 21.60 64.52
N ASN A 66 8.92 21.19 63.26
CA ASN A 66 8.05 21.65 62.19
C ASN A 66 6.92 20.62 62.01
N PRO A 67 5.67 20.91 62.41
CA PRO A 67 4.56 19.95 62.41
C PRO A 67 4.16 19.40 61.03
N TRP A 68 4.77 19.92 59.95
CA TRP A 68 4.34 19.76 58.56
C TRP A 68 5.37 19.01 57.68
N GLU A 69 6.53 18.60 58.22
CA GLU A 69 7.50 17.77 57.48
C GLU A 69 6.96 16.35 57.25
N ASP A 70 6.27 15.80 58.24
CA ASP A 70 5.65 14.47 58.16
C ASP A 70 4.52 14.44 57.13
N GLU A 71 3.69 15.50 57.03
CA GLU A 71 2.60 15.57 56.04
C GLU A 71 3.11 15.71 54.58
N GLN A 72 4.24 16.40 54.36
CA GLN A 72 4.86 16.48 53.02
C GLN A 72 5.52 15.15 52.61
N ALA A 73 6.20 14.49 53.55
CA ALA A 73 6.78 13.17 53.33
C ALA A 73 5.69 12.11 53.07
N ASP A 74 4.59 12.16 53.80
CA ASP A 74 3.43 11.28 53.61
C ASP A 74 2.70 11.55 52.29
N GLY A 75 2.56 12.82 51.90
CA GLY A 75 1.98 13.22 50.61
C GLY A 75 2.80 12.73 49.41
N LEU A 76 4.14 12.85 49.46
CA LEU A 76 5.04 12.34 48.43
C LEU A 76 5.04 10.80 48.39
N THR A 77 5.02 10.16 49.56
CA THR A 77 4.97 8.69 49.67
C THR A 77 3.64 8.13 49.15
N ALA A 78 2.52 8.81 49.43
CA ALA A 78 1.21 8.46 48.89
C ALA A 78 1.14 8.65 47.36
N LEU A 79 1.75 9.70 46.82
CA LEU A 79 1.87 9.93 45.37
C LEU A 79 2.71 8.86 44.68
N HIS A 80 3.81 8.44 45.32
CA HIS A 80 4.67 7.35 44.84
C HIS A 80 3.92 6.01 44.86
N LYS A 81 3.25 5.67 45.96
CA LYS A 81 2.40 4.46 46.05
C LYS A 81 1.29 4.46 45.00
N ARG A 82 0.67 5.61 44.72
CA ARG A 82 -0.37 5.73 43.69
C ARG A 82 0.19 5.57 42.27
N ARG A 83 1.40 6.07 42.00
CA ARG A 83 2.12 5.85 40.73
C ARG A 83 2.52 4.39 40.55
N GLU A 84 3.01 3.74 41.60
CA GLU A 84 3.36 2.31 41.56
C GLU A 84 2.13 1.43 41.39
N ALA A 85 1.04 1.72 42.12
CA ALA A 85 -0.23 1.03 41.94
C ALA A 85 -0.79 1.20 40.52
N PHE A 86 -0.66 2.39 39.93
CA PHE A 86 -1.05 2.65 38.54
C PHE A 86 -0.16 1.89 37.55
N ARG A 87 1.15 1.83 37.78
CA ARG A 87 2.10 1.06 36.95
C ARG A 87 1.81 -0.44 37.03
N GLN A 88 1.57 -0.98 38.23
CA GLN A 88 1.17 -2.38 38.42
C GLN A 88 -0.20 -2.68 37.80
N TYR A 89 -1.13 -1.73 37.82
CA TYR A 89 -2.41 -1.85 37.14
C TYR A 89 -2.25 -1.86 35.62
N GLN A 90 -1.40 -0.99 35.06
CA GLN A 90 -1.04 -1.02 33.64
C GLN A 90 -0.36 -2.34 33.24
N GLU A 91 0.58 -2.84 34.04
CA GLU A 91 1.23 -4.13 33.80
C GLU A 91 0.24 -5.31 33.88
N ARG A 92 -0.77 -5.25 34.76
CA ARG A 92 -1.85 -6.26 34.80
C ARG A 92 -2.75 -6.17 33.58
N ILE A 93 -3.05 -4.97 33.10
CA ILE A 93 -3.79 -4.77 31.85
C ILE A 93 -2.99 -5.30 30.66
N ASP A 94 -1.69 -5.02 30.58
CA ASP A 94 -0.83 -5.51 29.50
C ASP A 94 -0.60 -7.01 29.56
N LYS A 95 -0.53 -7.62 30.74
CA LYS A 95 -0.51 -9.08 30.92
C LYS A 95 -1.82 -9.75 30.51
N ASN A 96 -2.95 -9.04 30.64
CA ASN A 96 -4.28 -9.51 30.23
C ASN A 96 -4.65 -9.13 28.79
N ARG A 97 -3.80 -8.38 28.07
CA ARG A 97 -4.00 -8.14 26.64
C ARG A 97 -3.64 -9.41 25.87
N PRO A 98 -4.50 -9.87 24.95
CA PRO A 98 -4.15 -10.98 24.08
C PRO A 98 -2.85 -10.64 23.35
N LYS A 99 -1.87 -11.57 23.32
CA LYS A 99 -0.62 -11.38 22.59
C LYS A 99 -0.94 -11.03 21.14
N ARG A 100 -0.63 -9.79 20.76
CA ARG A 100 -0.74 -9.31 19.38
C ARG A 100 0.61 -9.46 18.71
N TYR A 101 0.59 -9.98 17.50
CA TYR A 101 1.77 -10.06 16.67
C TYR A 101 1.97 -8.75 15.92
N LYS A 102 3.22 -8.40 15.64
CA LYS A 102 3.53 -7.21 14.85
C LYS A 102 4.17 -7.61 13.54
N VAL A 103 3.68 -7.10 12.43
CA VAL A 103 4.29 -7.34 11.11
C VAL A 103 4.44 -6.02 10.38
N GLN A 104 5.64 -5.76 9.90
CA GLN A 104 5.95 -4.53 9.18
C GLN A 104 6.05 -4.80 7.68
N ILE A 105 5.34 -4.01 6.87
CA ILE A 105 5.25 -4.16 5.42
C ILE A 105 5.98 -3.00 4.73
N TRP A 106 6.95 -3.31 3.86
CA TRP A 106 7.69 -2.30 3.09
C TRP A 106 7.28 -2.30 1.62
N GLY A 107 6.53 -1.28 1.24
CA GLY A 107 5.94 -1.09 -0.09
C GLY A 107 6.90 -0.47 -1.10
N LYS A 108 7.56 -1.28 -1.94
CA LYS A 108 8.46 -0.79 -3.01
C LYS A 108 7.98 -1.08 -4.43
N ALA A 109 6.78 -1.62 -4.56
CA ALA A 109 6.08 -1.82 -5.82
C ALA A 109 4.64 -1.30 -5.74
N ALA A 110 4.05 -0.95 -6.89
CA ALA A 110 2.68 -0.44 -6.95
C ALA A 110 1.65 -1.41 -6.33
N ILE A 111 1.89 -2.72 -6.44
CA ILE A 111 1.07 -3.76 -5.82
C ILE A 111 0.99 -3.64 -4.29
N GLY A 112 1.96 -2.95 -3.66
CA GLY A 112 1.93 -2.68 -2.21
C GLY A 112 0.77 -1.79 -1.79
N LEU A 113 0.40 -0.80 -2.62
CA LEU A 113 -0.80 0.00 -2.36
C LEU A 113 -2.09 -0.80 -2.54
N TYR A 114 -2.10 -1.76 -3.46
CA TYR A 114 -3.25 -2.66 -3.62
C TYR A 114 -3.41 -3.57 -2.39
N LEU A 115 -2.31 -4.18 -1.92
CA LEU A 115 -2.29 -4.94 -0.67
C LEU A 115 -2.81 -4.09 0.50
N TRP A 116 -2.29 -2.87 0.68
CA TRP A 116 -2.62 -2.03 1.82
C TRP A 116 -4.02 -1.40 1.75
N GLU A 117 -4.29 -0.60 0.72
CA GLU A 117 -5.52 0.21 0.63
C GLU A 117 -6.73 -0.63 0.20
N HIS A 118 -6.56 -1.67 -0.64
CA HIS A 118 -7.68 -2.42 -1.24
C HIS A 118 -7.99 -3.76 -0.59
N ILE A 119 -6.97 -4.49 -0.12
CA ILE A 119 -7.13 -5.80 0.52
C ILE A 119 -7.20 -5.65 2.02
N LEU A 120 -6.19 -5.01 2.63
CA LEU A 120 -6.12 -4.83 4.07
C LEU A 120 -7.07 -3.73 4.57
N GLU A 121 -7.40 -2.76 3.70
CA GLU A 121 -8.21 -1.57 3.98
C GLU A 121 -7.55 -0.63 5.00
N GLY A 122 -6.21 -0.58 4.97
CA GLY A 122 -5.42 0.27 5.85
C GLY A 122 -5.40 1.74 5.39
N PRO A 123 -5.57 2.72 6.28
CA PRO A 123 -5.39 4.13 5.96
C PRO A 123 -3.91 4.47 5.78
N LEU A 124 -3.63 5.57 5.07
CA LEU A 124 -2.27 6.09 4.87
C LEU A 124 -2.19 7.56 5.27
N THR A 125 -1.12 7.90 5.99
CA THR A 125 -0.78 9.25 6.43
C THR A 125 0.63 9.60 5.95
N PRO A 126 0.83 10.76 5.29
CA PRO A 126 -0.18 11.70 4.82
C PRO A 126 -1.05 11.12 3.69
N ALA A 127 -2.25 11.70 3.54
CA ALA A 127 -3.18 11.35 2.46
C ALA A 127 -2.69 11.80 1.07
N ASP A 128 -1.70 12.70 1.02
CA ASP A 128 -1.09 13.14 -0.23
C ASP A 128 -0.36 11.98 -0.92
N LYS A 129 -0.82 11.63 -2.13
CA LYS A 129 -0.26 10.56 -2.95
C LYS A 129 1.15 10.86 -3.46
N MET A 130 1.55 12.14 -3.51
CA MET A 130 2.88 12.58 -3.95
C MET A 130 3.90 12.69 -2.81
N ALA A 131 3.47 12.43 -1.57
CA ALA A 131 4.35 12.48 -0.42
C ALA A 131 5.52 11.50 -0.57
N GLN A 132 6.71 11.97 -0.17
CA GLN A 132 7.94 11.19 -0.25
C GLN A 132 7.93 9.98 0.70
N TRP A 133 7.16 10.09 1.78
CA TRP A 133 6.96 9.09 2.81
C TRP A 133 5.48 9.02 3.16
N ARG A 134 4.92 7.82 3.14
CA ARG A 134 3.56 7.53 3.61
C ARG A 134 3.61 6.29 4.48
N GLU A 135 2.94 6.36 5.62
CA GLU A 135 2.86 5.26 6.57
C GLU A 135 1.42 5.02 7.01
N GLY A 136 1.15 3.81 7.48
CA GLY A 136 -0.16 3.43 7.98
C GLY A 136 -0.03 2.33 9.01
N GLU A 137 -0.99 2.31 9.94
CA GLU A 137 -1.14 1.25 10.91
C GLU A 137 -2.57 0.72 10.85
N MET A 138 -2.72 -0.59 10.97
CA MET A 138 -4.03 -1.22 11.03
C MET A 138 -3.95 -2.61 11.70
N GLN A 139 -5.06 -3.08 12.27
CA GLN A 139 -5.14 -4.40 12.90
C GLN A 139 -5.98 -5.37 12.07
N ALA A 140 -5.42 -6.53 11.72
CA ALA A 140 -6.12 -7.62 11.05
C ALA A 140 -5.98 -8.91 11.87
N GLY A 141 -7.10 -9.39 12.41
CA GLY A 141 -7.09 -10.52 13.34
C GLY A 141 -6.22 -10.22 14.57
N LYS A 142 -5.18 -11.04 14.77
CA LYS A 142 -4.21 -10.91 15.87
C LYS A 142 -2.93 -10.16 15.48
N ILE A 143 -2.83 -9.69 14.23
CA ILE A 143 -1.64 -9.03 13.71
C ILE A 143 -1.90 -7.52 13.62
N ASP A 144 -1.05 -6.75 14.28
CA ASP A 144 -0.92 -5.31 14.10
C ASP A 144 0.08 -5.09 12.96
N PHE A 145 -0.40 -4.50 11.86
CA PHE A 145 0.41 -4.19 10.68
C PHE A 145 0.84 -2.74 10.68
N SER A 146 2.12 -2.49 10.41
CA SER A 146 2.65 -1.18 10.02
C SER A 146 3.08 -1.24 8.55
N PHE A 147 2.79 -0.21 7.77
CA PHE A 147 3.11 -0.16 6.35
C PHE A 147 3.83 1.13 6.00
N TYR A 148 4.89 1.00 5.22
CA TYR A 148 5.73 2.11 4.78
C TYR A 148 5.88 2.09 3.26
N THR A 149 5.60 3.21 2.62
CA THR A 149 5.75 3.36 1.16
C THR A 149 6.19 4.77 0.78
N GLY A 150 6.75 4.90 -0.41
CA GLY A 150 7.17 6.18 -0.98
C GLY A 150 8.63 6.20 -1.46
N PRO A 151 9.03 7.25 -2.18
CA PRO A 151 10.40 7.44 -2.65
C PRO A 151 11.47 7.47 -1.54
N ALA A 152 11.18 8.10 -0.40
CA ALA A 152 12.11 8.25 0.72
C ALA A 152 12.23 6.99 1.60
N VAL A 153 11.38 5.98 1.38
CA VAL A 153 11.52 4.66 2.00
C VAL A 153 12.70 3.96 1.34
N ILE A 154 13.90 4.14 1.91
CA ILE A 154 15.16 3.54 1.45
C ILE A 154 15.74 2.64 2.54
N GLN A 155 16.64 1.74 2.15
CA GLN A 155 17.28 0.80 3.07
C GLN A 155 17.96 1.54 4.24
N GLY A 156 17.84 1.00 5.46
CA GLY A 156 18.46 1.55 6.67
C GLY A 156 17.80 2.81 7.27
N HIS A 157 16.79 3.40 6.60
CA HIS A 157 16.09 4.59 7.10
C HIS A 157 14.67 4.29 7.56
N VAL A 158 14.22 3.04 7.41
CA VAL A 158 12.91 2.61 7.89
C VAL A 158 13.04 2.19 9.35
N PRO A 159 12.27 2.79 10.28
CA PRO A 159 12.30 2.40 11.67
C PRO A 159 11.80 0.95 11.79
N LEU A 160 12.59 0.08 12.40
CA LEU A 160 12.22 -1.32 12.62
C LEU A 160 11.63 -1.47 14.02
N ASP A 161 10.35 -1.81 14.11
CA ASP A 161 9.60 -1.96 15.36
C ASP A 161 9.17 -3.42 15.66
N THR A 162 9.55 -4.35 14.78
CA THR A 162 9.24 -5.78 14.84
C THR A 162 10.35 -6.62 14.19
N ASP A 163 10.41 -7.90 14.52
CA ASP A 163 11.31 -8.88 13.91
C ASP A 163 10.73 -9.58 12.67
N SER A 164 9.50 -9.20 12.28
CA SER A 164 8.73 -9.87 11.23
C SER A 164 8.39 -8.89 10.10
N VAL A 165 8.96 -9.10 8.90
CA VAL A 165 8.89 -8.15 7.79
C VAL A 165 8.28 -8.78 6.53
N VAL A 166 7.45 -8.01 5.83
CA VAL A 166 6.95 -8.33 4.49
C VAL A 166 7.49 -7.32 3.49
N LEU A 167 8.26 -7.78 2.51
CA LEU A 167 8.74 -6.93 1.41
C LEU A 167 7.77 -6.98 0.22
N VAL A 168 7.40 -5.83 -0.32
CA VAL A 168 6.62 -5.75 -1.56
C VAL A 168 7.51 -5.28 -2.70
N LEU A 169 7.89 -6.21 -3.58
CA LEU A 169 8.96 -6.03 -4.58
C LEU A 169 8.43 -6.05 -6.02
N ASN A 170 9.20 -5.46 -6.93
CA ASN A 170 8.93 -5.45 -8.36
C ASN A 170 10.04 -6.23 -9.09
N GLY A 171 9.67 -7.33 -9.74
CA GLY A 171 10.56 -8.17 -10.52
C GLY A 171 10.23 -8.19 -12.02
N ARG A 172 9.49 -7.20 -12.53
CA ARG A 172 8.99 -7.22 -13.91
C ARG A 172 10.09 -7.10 -14.98
N GLU A 173 11.17 -6.39 -14.67
CA GLU A 173 12.27 -6.10 -15.60
C GLU A 173 13.63 -6.04 -14.88
N GLN A 174 14.73 -6.17 -15.61
CA GLN A 174 16.08 -6.32 -15.05
C GLN A 174 16.48 -5.20 -14.08
N GLN A 175 16.13 -3.94 -14.39
CA GLN A 175 16.43 -2.81 -13.52
C GLN A 175 15.65 -2.88 -12.19
N LYS A 176 14.41 -3.37 -12.22
CA LYS A 176 13.57 -3.55 -11.02
C LYS A 176 14.04 -4.74 -10.20
N ILE A 177 14.48 -5.82 -10.86
CA ILE A 177 15.13 -6.96 -10.21
C ILE A 177 16.37 -6.50 -9.44
N ALA A 178 17.28 -5.75 -10.08
CA ALA A 178 18.46 -5.23 -9.42
C ALA A 178 18.13 -4.37 -8.19
N TYR A 179 17.08 -3.56 -8.26
CA TYR A 179 16.59 -2.79 -7.12
C TYR A 179 15.99 -3.67 -6.01
N ALA A 180 15.19 -4.67 -6.37
CA ALA A 180 14.59 -5.63 -5.44
C ALA A 180 15.65 -6.47 -4.71
N THR A 181 16.70 -6.90 -5.41
CA THR A 181 17.82 -7.64 -4.84
C THR A 181 18.54 -6.85 -3.74
N ARG A 182 18.69 -5.52 -3.89
CA ARG A 182 19.28 -4.67 -2.84
C ARG A 182 18.47 -4.67 -1.55
N TRP A 183 17.13 -4.74 -1.65
CA TRP A 183 16.26 -4.87 -0.47
C TRP A 183 16.41 -6.24 0.20
N LEU A 184 16.51 -7.31 -0.58
CA LEU A 184 16.76 -8.65 -0.05
C LEU A 184 18.12 -8.74 0.66
N GLN A 185 19.18 -8.17 0.06
CA GLN A 185 20.50 -8.09 0.69
C GLN A 185 20.47 -7.31 2.01
N HIS A 186 19.74 -6.20 2.06
CA HIS A 186 19.59 -5.43 3.29
C HIS A 186 18.87 -6.23 4.40
N ILE A 187 17.78 -6.92 4.08
CA ILE A 187 17.11 -7.81 5.04
C ILE A 187 18.06 -8.93 5.49
N GLN A 188 18.83 -9.51 4.57
CA GLN A 188 19.80 -10.54 4.92
C GLN A 188 20.81 -10.05 5.98
N THR A 189 21.30 -8.81 5.85
CA THR A 189 22.14 -8.19 6.88
C THR A 189 21.40 -8.02 8.20
N LEU A 190 20.13 -7.57 8.17
CA LEU A 190 19.32 -7.45 9.39
C LEU A 190 19.07 -8.79 10.09
N MET A 191 18.96 -9.88 9.33
CA MET A 191 18.85 -11.23 9.90
C MET A 191 20.17 -11.71 10.51
N GLN A 192 21.32 -11.39 9.91
CA GLN A 192 22.63 -11.73 10.48
C GLN A 192 22.85 -11.06 11.84
N VAL A 193 22.33 -9.84 12.03
CA VAL A 193 22.37 -9.13 13.32
C VAL A 193 21.16 -9.44 14.21
N HIS A 194 20.33 -10.43 13.85
CA HIS A 194 19.15 -10.89 14.61
C HIS A 194 18.10 -9.79 14.87
N ALA A 195 18.08 -8.74 14.05
CA ALA A 195 17.07 -7.69 14.12
C ALA A 195 15.75 -8.12 13.44
N VAL A 196 15.84 -8.98 12.42
CA VAL A 196 14.70 -9.58 11.72
C VAL A 196 14.86 -11.10 11.76
N ASN A 197 13.78 -11.82 12.03
CA ASN A 197 13.75 -13.28 12.13
C ASN A 197 12.85 -13.92 11.07
N ARG A 198 11.79 -13.22 10.66
CA ARG A 198 10.76 -13.75 9.75
C ARG A 198 10.55 -12.83 8.57
N VAL A 199 10.54 -13.40 7.36
CA VAL A 199 10.51 -12.63 6.11
C VAL A 199 9.54 -13.25 5.10
N ALA A 200 8.60 -12.43 4.62
CA ALA A 200 7.76 -12.77 3.47
C ALA A 200 7.97 -11.78 2.33
N VAL A 201 7.68 -12.19 1.10
CA VAL A 201 7.78 -11.36 -0.08
C VAL A 201 6.48 -11.39 -0.87
N VAL A 202 5.93 -10.21 -1.18
CA VAL A 202 4.88 -10.03 -2.20
C VAL A 202 5.55 -9.52 -3.47
N LEU A 203 5.61 -10.36 -4.50
CA LEU A 203 6.35 -10.08 -5.72
C LEU A 203 5.41 -9.79 -6.90
N LEU A 204 5.48 -8.57 -7.42
CA LEU A 204 5.02 -8.29 -8.77
C LEU A 204 6.01 -8.92 -9.75
N GLY A 205 5.69 -10.13 -10.22
CA GLY A 205 6.56 -10.94 -11.07
C GLY A 205 6.67 -10.43 -12.51
N SER A 206 7.51 -11.11 -13.29
CA SER A 206 7.59 -10.94 -14.74
C SER A 206 6.28 -11.36 -15.41
N GLU A 207 5.80 -10.58 -16.38
CA GLU A 207 4.63 -10.93 -17.19
C GLU A 207 4.85 -12.19 -18.05
N ARG A 208 6.12 -12.60 -18.23
CA ARG A 208 6.54 -13.86 -18.88
C ARG A 208 6.86 -14.98 -17.87
N CYS A 209 6.66 -14.72 -16.58
CA CYS A 209 6.89 -15.63 -15.46
C CYS A 209 8.33 -16.15 -15.32
N THR A 210 9.29 -15.35 -15.77
CA THR A 210 10.73 -15.56 -15.56
C THR A 210 11.16 -14.99 -14.21
N ASN A 211 10.92 -15.74 -13.13
CA ASN A 211 11.17 -15.29 -11.75
C ASN A 211 12.33 -16.04 -11.06
N ASP A 212 13.14 -16.83 -11.77
CA ASP A 212 14.22 -17.67 -11.23
C ASP A 212 15.19 -16.94 -10.29
N TRP A 213 15.38 -15.64 -10.48
CA TRP A 213 16.26 -14.79 -9.68
C TRP A 213 15.88 -14.74 -8.19
N ILE A 214 14.61 -14.95 -7.80
CA ILE A 214 14.20 -14.96 -6.38
C ILE A 214 14.46 -16.32 -5.73
N SER A 215 14.65 -17.38 -6.52
CA SER A 215 14.79 -18.76 -6.05
C SER A 215 15.87 -18.93 -4.97
N PRO A 216 17.09 -18.35 -5.09
CA PRO A 216 18.13 -18.50 -4.06
C PRO A 216 17.78 -17.90 -2.70
N TYR A 217 16.79 -17.00 -2.63
CA TYR A 217 16.37 -16.35 -1.39
C TYR A 217 15.30 -17.13 -0.65
N LEU A 218 14.64 -18.11 -1.28
CA LEU A 218 13.56 -18.89 -0.66
C LEU A 218 14.14 -19.92 0.31
N ARG A 219 13.48 -20.11 1.46
CA ARG A 219 13.90 -21.07 2.50
C ARG A 219 14.06 -22.49 1.98
N ARG A 220 13.18 -22.93 1.06
CA ARG A 220 13.28 -24.25 0.39
C ARG A 220 14.57 -24.46 -0.43
N HIS A 221 15.28 -23.40 -0.76
CA HIS A 221 16.54 -23.41 -1.49
C HIS A 221 17.74 -22.97 -0.62
N GLY A 222 17.57 -22.96 0.71
CA GLY A 222 18.60 -22.54 1.66
C GLY A 222 18.68 -21.02 1.89
N GLY A 223 17.72 -20.25 1.35
CA GLY A 223 17.59 -18.83 1.63
C GLY A 223 16.84 -18.53 2.93
N PHE A 224 16.43 -17.28 3.10
CA PHE A 224 15.84 -16.77 4.35
C PHE A 224 14.38 -16.31 4.22
N VAL A 225 13.84 -16.25 3.00
CA VAL A 225 12.44 -15.87 2.75
C VAL A 225 11.54 -17.07 3.05
N ASP A 226 10.69 -16.92 4.05
CA ASP A 226 9.75 -17.94 4.53
C ASP A 226 8.59 -18.15 3.55
N LEU A 227 8.09 -17.06 2.98
CA LEU A 227 6.86 -17.05 2.18
C LEU A 227 7.01 -16.16 0.94
N LEU A 228 6.49 -16.62 -0.19
CA LEU A 228 6.42 -15.86 -1.44
C LEU A 228 4.97 -15.80 -1.94
N PHE A 229 4.42 -14.59 -2.01
CA PHE A 229 3.17 -14.28 -2.70
C PHE A 229 3.50 -13.74 -4.10
N LEU A 230 3.22 -14.52 -5.14
CA LEU A 230 3.64 -14.23 -6.51
C LEU A 230 2.45 -13.78 -7.37
N VAL A 231 2.59 -12.60 -7.99
CA VAL A 231 1.62 -12.12 -8.98
C VAL A 231 1.80 -12.87 -10.30
N TYR A 232 0.67 -13.19 -10.94
CA TYR A 232 0.49 -14.05 -12.12
C TYR A 232 0.53 -15.56 -11.83
N ASP A 233 -0.06 -16.34 -12.76
CA ASP A 233 0.06 -17.78 -12.75
C ASP A 233 1.53 -18.21 -12.83
N SER A 234 1.92 -19.20 -12.03
CA SER A 234 3.27 -19.74 -12.03
C SER A 234 3.24 -21.23 -11.63
N PRO A 235 4.09 -22.07 -12.24
CA PRO A 235 4.23 -23.47 -11.85
C PRO A 235 4.81 -23.65 -10.44
N TRP A 236 5.37 -22.59 -9.84
CA TRP A 236 5.94 -22.65 -8.50
C TRP A 236 4.92 -22.63 -7.39
N VAL A 237 3.69 -22.19 -7.68
CA VAL A 237 2.64 -22.06 -6.67
C VAL A 237 2.27 -23.44 -6.15
N ASN A 238 2.44 -23.63 -4.84
CA ASN A 238 2.21 -24.91 -4.17
C ASN A 238 1.32 -24.77 -2.92
N ASP A 239 0.85 -23.56 -2.63
CA ASP A 239 -0.05 -23.22 -1.52
C ASP A 239 0.52 -23.63 -0.15
N LYS A 240 1.86 -23.71 -0.02
CA LYS A 240 2.60 -24.00 1.22
C LYS A 240 3.58 -22.89 1.58
N ASP A 241 4.51 -22.60 0.68
CA ASP A 241 5.50 -21.53 0.84
C ASP A 241 5.47 -20.54 -0.34
N VAL A 242 4.91 -20.96 -1.48
CA VAL A 242 4.65 -20.10 -2.64
C VAL A 242 3.15 -20.07 -2.92
N PHE A 243 2.57 -18.88 -2.84
CA PHE A 243 1.15 -18.59 -3.01
C PHE A 243 0.94 -17.68 -4.22
N GLN A 244 -0.19 -17.83 -4.91
CA GLN A 244 -0.56 -16.89 -5.96
C GLN A 244 -1.18 -15.63 -5.34
N TRP A 245 -0.81 -14.47 -5.89
CA TRP A 245 -1.35 -13.17 -5.50
C TRP A 245 -2.07 -12.50 -6.68
N PRO A 246 -3.25 -11.89 -6.48
CA PRO A 246 -3.92 -11.16 -7.54
C PRO A 246 -3.14 -9.90 -7.95
N LEU A 247 -3.14 -9.58 -9.24
CA LEU A 247 -2.57 -8.32 -9.75
C LEU A 247 -3.31 -7.08 -9.21
N GLY A 248 -4.62 -7.20 -8.99
CA GLY A 248 -5.45 -6.11 -8.47
C GLY A 248 -5.67 -4.97 -9.47
N VAL A 249 -5.99 -3.79 -8.95
CA VAL A 249 -6.23 -2.57 -9.74
C VAL A 249 -4.94 -1.76 -9.96
N ALA A 250 -4.92 -0.87 -10.97
CA ALA A 250 -3.75 -0.04 -11.25
C ALA A 250 -3.61 1.13 -10.26
N THR A 251 -3.19 0.85 -9.02
CA THR A 251 -2.97 1.88 -7.98
C THR A 251 -1.93 2.94 -8.39
N TYR A 252 -0.96 2.58 -9.23
CA TYR A 252 0.01 3.54 -9.79
C TYR A 252 -0.63 4.56 -10.76
N ARG A 253 -1.82 4.25 -11.28
CA ARG A 253 -2.69 5.18 -12.04
C ARG A 253 -3.77 5.80 -11.16
N GLN A 254 -3.62 5.67 -9.84
CA GLN A 254 -4.49 6.26 -8.84
C GLN A 254 -5.94 5.73 -8.88
N PHE A 255 -6.14 4.50 -9.36
CA PHE A 255 -7.45 3.86 -9.31
C PHE A 255 -7.95 3.78 -7.86
N PRO A 256 -9.18 4.24 -7.56
CA PRO A 256 -9.65 4.40 -6.19
C PRO A 256 -10.15 3.08 -5.58
N VAL A 257 -10.22 3.05 -4.25
CA VAL A 257 -11.05 2.06 -3.54
C VAL A 257 -12.51 2.42 -3.80
N VAL A 258 -13.27 1.50 -4.41
CA VAL A 258 -14.69 1.68 -4.72
C VAL A 258 -15.51 0.85 -3.74
N MET A 259 -16.40 1.51 -3.01
CA MET A 259 -17.33 0.83 -2.11
C MET A 259 -18.63 0.51 -2.88
N PRO A 260 -19.09 -0.76 -2.87
CA PRO A 260 -20.35 -1.12 -3.48
C PRO A 260 -21.50 -0.28 -2.90
N ASN A 261 -22.39 0.19 -3.76
CA ASN A 261 -23.64 0.84 -3.36
C ASN A 261 -24.82 0.27 -4.16
N SER A 262 -26.04 0.45 -3.66
CA SER A 262 -27.25 -0.11 -4.27
C SER A 262 -27.56 0.45 -5.66
N LEU A 263 -27.12 1.68 -5.97
CA LEU A 263 -27.29 2.28 -7.28
C LEU A 263 -26.39 1.62 -8.33
N MET A 264 -25.21 1.14 -7.94
CA MET A 264 -24.32 0.43 -8.84
C MET A 264 -24.99 -0.84 -9.36
N SER A 265 -25.69 -1.60 -8.50
CA SER A 265 -26.39 -2.83 -8.91
C SER A 265 -27.66 -2.54 -9.73
N SER A 266 -28.49 -1.58 -9.31
CA SER A 266 -29.85 -1.39 -9.85
C SER A 266 -29.96 -0.48 -11.08
N SER A 267 -28.97 0.39 -11.34
CA SER A 267 -29.04 1.35 -12.42
C SER A 267 -29.05 0.72 -13.82
N THR A 268 -29.86 1.26 -14.72
CA THR A 268 -29.79 0.96 -16.15
C THR A 268 -28.52 1.56 -16.74
N ARG A 269 -27.77 0.77 -17.51
CA ARG A 269 -26.51 1.20 -18.13
C ARG A 269 -26.73 1.51 -19.62
N PRO A 270 -26.25 2.67 -20.12
CA PRO A 270 -26.47 3.06 -21.50
C PRO A 270 -25.62 2.28 -22.51
N TYR A 271 -24.51 1.67 -22.08
CA TYR A 271 -23.59 0.94 -22.97
C TYR A 271 -23.59 -0.55 -22.66
N LEU A 272 -23.55 -1.38 -23.71
CA LEU A 272 -23.42 -2.83 -23.53
C LEU A 272 -22.02 -3.19 -23.07
N CYS A 273 -20.99 -2.51 -23.59
CA CYS A 273 -19.62 -2.83 -23.23
C CYS A 273 -18.67 -1.63 -23.25
N ASN A 274 -17.46 -1.82 -22.71
CA ASN A 274 -16.37 -0.86 -22.86
C ASN A 274 -15.03 -1.54 -23.13
N PHE A 275 -14.16 -0.82 -23.83
CA PHE A 275 -12.75 -1.12 -23.97
C PHE A 275 -11.93 0.17 -24.07
N LEU A 276 -11.13 0.45 -23.04
CA LEU A 276 -10.18 1.56 -23.04
C LEU A 276 -8.77 1.00 -22.82
N GLY A 277 -7.84 1.34 -23.71
CA GLY A 277 -6.46 0.90 -23.58
C GLY A 277 -5.59 1.07 -24.82
N THR A 278 -4.31 0.77 -24.66
CA THR A 278 -3.34 0.79 -25.75
C THR A 278 -3.56 -0.42 -26.66
N VAL A 279 -3.67 -0.20 -27.97
CA VAL A 279 -3.79 -1.24 -29.00
C VAL A 279 -2.46 -1.38 -29.70
N TYR A 280 -1.81 -2.53 -29.52
CA TYR A 280 -0.55 -2.84 -30.19
C TYR A 280 -0.81 -3.57 -31.50
N LYS A 281 0.06 -3.40 -32.49
CA LYS A 281 0.01 -4.16 -33.73
C LYS A 281 0.21 -5.65 -33.46
N ASN A 282 -0.48 -6.49 -34.22
CA ASN A 282 -0.45 -7.96 -34.10
C ASN A 282 -0.80 -8.44 -32.68
N SER A 283 -1.73 -7.74 -32.02
CA SER A 283 -2.19 -8.11 -30.68
C SER A 283 -3.67 -8.48 -30.69
N SER A 284 -4.11 -9.23 -29.68
CA SER A 284 -5.53 -9.56 -29.56
C SER A 284 -6.42 -8.32 -29.38
N ARG A 285 -5.85 -7.22 -28.88
CA ARG A 285 -6.54 -5.92 -28.79
C ARG A 285 -6.87 -5.36 -30.17
N GLU A 286 -6.00 -5.57 -31.15
CA GLU A 286 -6.24 -5.15 -32.55
C GLU A 286 -7.36 -6.00 -33.17
N ASN A 287 -7.32 -7.32 -32.95
CA ASN A 287 -8.38 -8.24 -33.38
C ASN A 287 -9.74 -7.85 -32.78
N LEU A 288 -9.80 -7.61 -31.47
CA LEU A 288 -11.00 -7.14 -30.79
C LEU A 288 -11.56 -5.85 -31.42
N MET A 289 -10.71 -4.85 -31.67
CA MET A 289 -11.13 -3.60 -32.28
C MET A 289 -11.63 -3.79 -33.73
N GLY A 290 -11.01 -4.70 -34.48
CA GLY A 290 -11.47 -5.11 -35.81
C GLY A 290 -12.89 -5.66 -35.77
N ILE A 291 -13.15 -6.62 -34.88
CA ILE A 291 -14.46 -7.27 -34.73
C ILE A 291 -15.55 -6.26 -34.32
N LEU A 292 -15.25 -5.34 -33.39
CA LEU A 292 -16.19 -4.30 -32.98
C LEU A 292 -16.59 -3.40 -34.16
N LYS A 293 -15.61 -3.03 -35.00
CA LYS A 293 -15.83 -2.18 -36.17
C LYS A 293 -16.58 -2.89 -37.29
N GLU A 294 -16.18 -4.12 -37.63
CA GLU A 294 -16.80 -4.93 -38.69
C GLU A 294 -18.27 -5.26 -38.38
N SER A 295 -18.58 -5.48 -37.10
CA SER A 295 -19.92 -5.82 -36.64
C SER A 295 -20.81 -4.60 -36.37
N GLY A 296 -20.29 -3.37 -36.50
CA GLY A 296 -21.00 -2.13 -36.17
C GLY A 296 -21.35 -1.98 -34.68
N LEU A 297 -20.64 -2.68 -33.80
CA LEU A 297 -20.85 -2.72 -32.35
C LEU A 297 -20.11 -1.58 -31.61
N ASP A 298 -19.26 -0.85 -32.32
CA ASP A 298 -18.52 0.32 -31.83
C ASP A 298 -19.44 1.43 -31.30
N LYS A 299 -20.69 1.50 -31.77
CA LYS A 299 -21.70 2.46 -31.30
C LYS A 299 -22.37 2.06 -29.99
N GLU A 300 -22.36 0.77 -29.66
CA GLU A 300 -22.99 0.22 -28.45
C GLU A 300 -21.99 0.07 -27.30
N CYS A 301 -20.71 0.29 -27.58
CA CYS A 301 -19.63 0.15 -26.62
C CYS A 301 -18.76 1.40 -26.53
N VAL A 302 -18.37 1.76 -25.30
CA VAL A 302 -17.42 2.85 -25.08
C VAL A 302 -16.02 2.36 -25.44
N THR A 303 -15.52 2.76 -26.60
CA THR A 303 -14.17 2.41 -27.03
C THR A 303 -13.26 3.64 -27.01
N THR A 304 -12.05 3.49 -26.46
CA THR A 304 -11.00 4.50 -26.59
C THR A 304 -9.67 3.79 -26.72
N ALA A 305 -9.22 3.63 -27.97
CA ALA A 305 -7.94 3.07 -28.29
C ALA A 305 -6.86 4.16 -28.27
N ARG A 306 -5.68 3.83 -27.72
CA ARG A 306 -4.47 4.63 -27.87
C ARG A 306 -3.42 3.82 -28.61
N GLU A 307 -2.63 4.44 -29.47
CA GLU A 307 -1.52 3.75 -30.15
C GLU A 307 -0.32 3.55 -29.22
N THR A 308 -0.12 4.49 -28.29
CA THR A 308 1.02 4.49 -27.36
C THR A 308 0.57 4.30 -25.90
N TRP A 309 1.44 3.65 -25.13
CA TRP A 309 1.22 3.46 -23.70
C TRP A 309 1.74 4.67 -22.92
N LEU A 310 0.93 5.15 -21.98
CA LEU A 310 1.30 6.23 -21.07
C LEU A 310 1.40 5.72 -19.62
N PRO A 311 2.43 6.14 -18.87
CA PRO A 311 2.62 5.68 -17.50
C PRO A 311 1.59 6.23 -16.52
N GLN A 312 1.14 7.46 -16.74
CA GLN A 312 0.20 8.17 -15.87
C GLN A 312 -1.07 8.53 -16.64
N GLU A 313 -2.21 8.49 -15.96
CA GLU A 313 -3.49 8.99 -16.47
C GLU A 313 -3.69 10.43 -16.00
N THR A 314 -4.37 11.25 -16.81
CA THR A 314 -4.84 12.56 -16.37
C THR A 314 -6.08 12.39 -15.49
N ALA A 315 -6.43 13.38 -14.68
CA ALA A 315 -7.65 13.34 -13.87
C ALA A 315 -8.90 13.16 -14.75
N GLU A 316 -8.90 13.78 -15.93
CA GLU A 316 -9.97 13.65 -16.93
C GLU A 316 -10.03 12.24 -17.52
N SER A 317 -8.90 11.68 -17.97
CA SER A 317 -8.89 10.35 -18.57
C SER A 317 -9.23 9.24 -17.57
N LEU A 318 -8.80 9.40 -16.31
CA LEU A 318 -9.18 8.50 -15.22
C LEU A 318 -10.70 8.59 -14.95
N ARG A 319 -11.26 9.81 -14.86
CA ARG A 319 -12.70 10.00 -14.65
C ARG A 319 -13.52 9.43 -15.81
N TRP A 320 -13.06 9.63 -17.05
CA TRP A 320 -13.68 9.04 -18.23
C TRP A 320 -13.68 7.51 -18.16
N TYR A 321 -12.55 6.91 -17.80
CA TYR A 321 -12.44 5.46 -17.64
C TYR A 321 -13.37 4.92 -16.55
N GLN A 322 -13.41 5.56 -15.38
CA GLN A 322 -14.35 5.21 -14.30
C GLN A 322 -15.81 5.32 -14.74
N THR A 323 -16.12 6.34 -15.55
CA THR A 323 -17.47 6.53 -16.11
C THR A 323 -17.83 5.41 -17.08
N ALA A 324 -16.90 5.01 -17.96
CA ALA A 324 -17.09 3.88 -18.86
C ALA A 324 -17.35 2.58 -18.09
N LEU A 325 -16.61 2.31 -17.02
CA LEU A 325 -16.84 1.14 -16.15
C LEU A 325 -18.20 1.21 -15.44
N ALA A 326 -18.61 2.38 -14.93
CA ALA A 326 -19.88 2.55 -14.24
C ALA A 326 -21.09 2.48 -15.18
N GLN A 327 -20.93 2.86 -16.45
CA GLN A 327 -22.02 3.00 -17.43
C GLN A 327 -22.09 1.86 -18.45
N SER A 328 -21.23 0.85 -18.36
CA SER A 328 -21.23 -0.30 -19.28
C SER A 328 -21.54 -1.61 -18.58
N ASP A 329 -22.41 -2.44 -19.14
CA ASP A 329 -22.73 -3.76 -18.55
C ASP A 329 -21.52 -4.70 -18.54
N LEU A 330 -20.75 -4.70 -19.63
CA LEU A 330 -19.57 -5.55 -19.81
C LEU A 330 -18.28 -4.71 -19.94
N THR A 331 -17.16 -5.27 -19.49
CA THR A 331 -15.81 -4.73 -19.77
C THR A 331 -14.99 -5.75 -20.54
N LEU A 332 -14.55 -5.39 -21.74
CA LEU A 332 -13.74 -6.27 -22.59
C LEU A 332 -12.30 -6.28 -22.11
N CYS A 333 -11.79 -7.46 -21.77
CA CYS A 333 -10.47 -7.69 -21.20
C CYS A 333 -9.61 -8.57 -22.14
N PRO A 334 -9.22 -8.07 -23.32
CA PRO A 334 -8.27 -8.76 -24.20
C PRO A 334 -6.91 -8.89 -23.56
N VAL A 335 -6.27 -10.00 -23.91
CA VAL A 335 -4.95 -10.35 -23.43
C VAL A 335 -3.93 -9.27 -23.81
N GLY A 336 -3.02 -8.99 -22.86
CA GLY A 336 -1.85 -8.16 -23.09
C GLY A 336 -0.59 -9.00 -23.24
N ILE A 337 0.48 -8.58 -22.59
CA ILE A 337 1.68 -9.42 -22.40
C ILE A 337 1.37 -10.60 -21.47
N ASN A 338 0.46 -10.39 -20.50
CA ASN A 338 -0.13 -11.42 -19.66
C ASN A 338 -1.67 -11.44 -19.82
N THR A 339 -2.28 -12.59 -19.55
CA THR A 339 -3.74 -12.79 -19.51
C THR A 339 -4.39 -12.00 -18.38
N GLU A 340 -3.77 -11.98 -17.21
CA GLU A 340 -4.27 -11.21 -16.08
C GLU A 340 -3.93 -9.73 -16.27
N CYS A 341 -4.94 -8.87 -16.20
CA CYS A 341 -4.77 -7.43 -16.36
C CYS A 341 -5.59 -6.63 -15.35
N TYR A 342 -5.13 -5.41 -15.04
CA TYR A 342 -5.77 -4.51 -14.07
C TYR A 342 -7.26 -4.30 -14.36
N ARG A 343 -7.63 -4.26 -15.64
CA ARG A 343 -9.00 -4.03 -16.11
C ARG A 343 -9.99 -5.04 -15.56
N ILE A 344 -9.59 -6.29 -15.34
CA ILE A 344 -10.47 -7.32 -14.76
C ILE A 344 -10.95 -6.88 -13.37
N TYR A 345 -10.03 -6.46 -12.51
CA TYR A 345 -10.32 -6.03 -11.14
C TYR A 345 -11.02 -4.68 -11.09
N GLU A 346 -10.65 -3.76 -11.98
CA GLU A 346 -11.26 -2.45 -12.09
C GLU A 346 -12.73 -2.53 -12.55
N ALA A 347 -13.03 -3.45 -13.48
CA ALA A 347 -14.38 -3.75 -13.91
C ALA A 347 -15.22 -4.36 -12.78
N CYS A 348 -14.65 -5.31 -12.02
CA CYS A 348 -15.29 -5.87 -10.83
C CYS A 348 -15.65 -4.78 -9.80
N ALA A 349 -14.74 -3.83 -9.57
CA ALA A 349 -14.95 -2.73 -8.62
C ALA A 349 -16.17 -1.86 -8.97
N TYR A 350 -16.50 -1.72 -10.25
CA TYR A 350 -17.64 -0.96 -10.74
C TYR A 350 -18.86 -1.81 -11.11
N GLY A 351 -18.79 -3.13 -10.94
CA GLY A 351 -19.86 -4.04 -11.35
C GLY A 351 -20.02 -4.15 -12.88
N SER A 352 -19.00 -3.84 -13.67
CA SER A 352 -18.99 -4.16 -15.09
C SER A 352 -18.44 -5.56 -15.28
N VAL A 353 -19.18 -6.47 -15.91
CA VAL A 353 -18.80 -7.89 -15.97
C VAL A 353 -17.60 -8.07 -16.87
N PRO A 354 -16.48 -8.63 -16.37
CA PRO A 354 -15.32 -8.89 -17.21
C PRO A 354 -15.62 -9.93 -18.29
N VAL A 355 -15.38 -9.56 -19.55
CA VAL A 355 -15.28 -10.49 -20.68
C VAL A 355 -13.80 -10.73 -20.92
N VAL A 356 -13.31 -11.87 -20.46
CA VAL A 356 -11.89 -12.18 -20.36
C VAL A 356 -11.49 -13.14 -21.46
N GLU A 357 -10.45 -12.78 -22.20
CA GLU A 357 -9.83 -13.69 -23.16
C GLU A 357 -9.00 -14.75 -22.42
N ASP A 358 -9.49 -15.99 -22.41
CA ASP A 358 -8.94 -17.11 -21.68
C ASP A 358 -7.89 -17.87 -22.50
N VAL A 359 -6.82 -17.15 -22.84
CA VAL A 359 -5.71 -17.62 -23.68
C VAL A 359 -4.39 -17.48 -22.92
N LEU A 360 -3.56 -18.52 -22.97
CA LEU A 360 -2.21 -18.49 -22.41
C LEU A 360 -1.32 -17.56 -23.23
N THR A 361 -0.64 -16.62 -22.58
CA THR A 361 0.38 -15.80 -23.24
C THR A 361 1.73 -16.51 -23.36
N PRO A 362 2.59 -16.09 -24.31
CA PRO A 362 3.94 -16.63 -24.40
C PRO A 362 4.75 -16.39 -23.12
N GLY A 363 5.31 -17.46 -22.55
CA GLY A 363 6.14 -17.41 -21.35
C GLY A 363 6.08 -18.71 -20.54
N GLY A 364 6.67 -18.69 -19.34
CA GLY A 364 6.67 -19.82 -18.39
C GLY A 364 5.47 -19.82 -17.43
N CYS A 365 4.42 -19.06 -17.71
CA CYS A 365 3.30 -18.84 -16.78
C CYS A 365 2.32 -20.01 -16.69
N SER A 366 2.48 -21.05 -17.52
CA SER A 366 1.58 -22.20 -17.49
C SER A 366 1.84 -23.05 -16.26
N SER A 367 0.80 -23.22 -15.45
CA SER A 367 0.67 -24.39 -14.57
C SER A 367 -0.13 -25.46 -15.31
N ALA A 368 0.23 -26.74 -15.16
CA ALA A 368 -0.36 -27.83 -15.93
C ALA A 368 -1.87 -28.05 -15.71
N GLN A 369 -2.51 -27.34 -14.78
CA GLN A 369 -3.96 -27.42 -14.53
C GLN A 369 -4.58 -26.03 -14.40
N ARG A 370 -5.66 -25.79 -15.16
CA ARG A 370 -6.56 -24.62 -15.08
C ARG A 370 -5.98 -23.23 -15.40
N SER A 371 -4.71 -23.13 -15.81
CA SER A 371 -4.15 -21.88 -16.35
C SER A 371 -4.79 -21.48 -17.69
N PRO A 372 -4.86 -20.18 -18.03
CA PRO A 372 -4.47 -19.03 -17.20
C PRO A 372 -5.52 -18.68 -16.14
N LEU A 373 -5.22 -17.70 -15.26
CA LEU A 373 -6.15 -17.12 -14.28
C LEU A 373 -6.61 -18.13 -13.22
N ARG A 374 -5.70 -19.01 -12.76
CA ARG A 374 -6.01 -20.10 -11.84
C ARG A 374 -6.68 -19.59 -10.55
N LEU A 375 -6.14 -18.53 -9.94
CA LEU A 375 -6.70 -17.95 -8.71
C LEU A 375 -8.15 -17.48 -8.91
N LEU A 376 -8.42 -16.74 -9.98
CA LEU A 376 -9.77 -16.19 -10.25
C LEU A 376 -10.78 -17.32 -10.55
N LYS A 377 -10.37 -18.33 -11.33
CA LYS A 377 -11.19 -19.51 -11.63
C LYS A 377 -11.45 -20.35 -10.37
N ALA A 378 -10.43 -20.55 -9.53
CA ALA A 378 -10.57 -21.28 -8.27
C ALA A 378 -11.49 -20.56 -7.28
N ALA A 379 -11.48 -19.22 -7.27
CA ALA A 379 -12.39 -18.40 -6.49
C ALA A 379 -13.81 -18.32 -7.08
N GLY A 380 -14.11 -19.03 -8.18
CA GLY A 380 -15.46 -19.04 -8.78
C GLY A 380 -15.86 -17.71 -9.42
N ALA A 381 -14.91 -16.99 -10.04
CA ALA A 381 -15.17 -15.71 -10.67
C ALA A 381 -16.34 -15.77 -11.67
N PRO A 382 -17.38 -14.92 -11.52
CA PRO A 382 -18.56 -14.91 -12.39
C PRO A 382 -18.30 -14.14 -13.70
N PHE A 383 -17.15 -14.41 -14.33
CA PHE A 383 -16.71 -13.74 -15.55
C PHE A 383 -17.20 -14.49 -16.78
N ILE A 384 -17.17 -13.82 -17.92
CA ILE A 384 -17.35 -14.46 -19.22
C ILE A 384 -15.96 -14.77 -19.76
N PHE A 385 -15.62 -16.04 -19.90
CA PHE A 385 -14.35 -16.48 -20.48
C PHE A 385 -14.54 -16.81 -21.96
N LEU A 386 -13.84 -16.12 -22.84
CA LEU A 386 -13.84 -16.37 -24.29
C LEU A 386 -12.53 -17.03 -24.70
N LYS A 387 -12.59 -17.98 -25.64
CA LYS A 387 -11.38 -18.49 -26.29
C LYS A 387 -11.02 -17.68 -27.52
N ASP A 388 -12.02 -17.05 -28.14
CA ASP A 388 -11.85 -16.24 -29.33
C ASP A 388 -12.79 -15.02 -29.33
N TRP A 389 -12.27 -13.86 -29.74
CA TRP A 389 -13.07 -12.65 -29.87
C TRP A 389 -14.17 -12.76 -30.94
N ARG A 390 -14.08 -13.72 -31.89
CA ARG A 390 -15.15 -14.01 -32.86
C ARG A 390 -16.46 -14.43 -32.20
N GLU A 391 -16.43 -14.86 -30.93
CA GLU A 391 -17.62 -15.17 -30.12
C GLU A 391 -18.36 -13.90 -29.63
N LEU A 392 -17.68 -12.74 -29.65
CA LEU A 392 -18.18 -11.48 -29.07
C LEU A 392 -19.51 -11.00 -29.66
N PRO A 393 -19.73 -11.00 -30.99
CA PRO A 393 -21.01 -10.52 -31.54
C PRO A 393 -22.20 -11.34 -31.02
N GLY A 394 -22.07 -12.66 -30.95
CA GLY A 394 -23.10 -13.54 -30.39
C GLY A 394 -23.30 -13.33 -28.88
N LEU A 395 -22.22 -13.04 -28.14
CA LEU A 395 -22.30 -12.67 -26.73
C LEU A 395 -23.08 -11.36 -26.54
N LEU A 396 -22.76 -10.31 -27.29
CA LEU A 396 -23.46 -9.03 -27.16
C LEU A 396 -24.92 -9.11 -27.59
N GLN A 397 -25.25 -9.96 -28.57
CA GLN A 397 -26.65 -10.22 -28.94
C GLN A 397 -27.43 -10.85 -27.78
N LYS A 398 -26.83 -11.82 -27.07
CA LYS A 398 -27.42 -12.40 -25.85
C LYS A 398 -27.55 -11.37 -24.74
N GLU A 399 -26.54 -10.55 -24.53
CA GLU A 399 -26.58 -9.49 -23.51
C GLU A 399 -27.70 -8.49 -23.81
N ARG A 400 -27.89 -8.12 -25.09
CA ARG A 400 -28.95 -7.22 -25.53
C ARG A 400 -30.35 -7.78 -25.28
N ALA A 401 -30.53 -9.09 -25.48
CA ALA A 401 -31.81 -9.78 -25.26
C ALA A 401 -32.15 -9.99 -23.77
N MET A 402 -31.17 -9.85 -22.87
CA MET A 402 -31.33 -10.00 -21.43
C MET A 402 -32.22 -8.89 -20.84
N SER A 403 -33.10 -9.27 -19.92
CA SER A 403 -33.93 -8.32 -19.17
C SER A 403 -33.10 -7.47 -18.21
N GLN A 404 -33.64 -6.32 -17.80
CA GLN A 404 -32.97 -5.45 -16.84
C GLN A 404 -32.77 -6.13 -15.46
N ASP A 405 -33.69 -7.00 -15.06
CA ASP A 405 -33.60 -7.74 -13.78
C ASP A 405 -32.46 -8.76 -13.81
N GLU A 406 -32.30 -9.49 -14.92
CA GLU A 406 -31.18 -10.42 -15.09
C GLU A 406 -29.83 -9.70 -15.10
N ARG A 407 -29.72 -8.53 -15.76
CA ARG A 407 -28.49 -7.71 -15.73
C ARG A 407 -28.18 -7.19 -14.33
N THR A 408 -29.22 -6.73 -13.61
CA THR A 408 -29.12 -6.25 -12.23
C THR A 408 -28.63 -7.35 -11.30
N GLU A 409 -29.20 -8.55 -11.40
CA GLU A 409 -28.81 -9.71 -10.60
C GLU A 409 -27.38 -10.16 -10.91
N ARG A 410 -27.00 -10.21 -12.19
CA ARG A 410 -25.63 -10.54 -12.60
C ARG A 410 -24.61 -9.57 -12.02
N ARG A 411 -24.94 -8.29 -12.05
CA ARG A 411 -24.09 -7.22 -11.49
C ARG A 411 -23.98 -7.31 -9.97
N ARG A 412 -25.08 -7.59 -9.28
CA ARG A 412 -25.09 -7.82 -7.83
C ARG A 412 -24.15 -8.97 -7.47
N ARG A 413 -24.27 -10.11 -8.15
CA ARG A 413 -23.38 -11.28 -7.94
C ARG A 413 -21.91 -10.94 -8.12
N LEU A 414 -21.56 -10.13 -9.13
CA LEU A 414 -20.18 -9.71 -9.36
C LEU A 414 -19.65 -8.82 -8.24
N LEU A 415 -20.42 -7.84 -7.77
CA LEU A 415 -20.03 -6.94 -6.69
C LEU A 415 -19.84 -7.69 -5.37
N GLU A 416 -20.76 -8.61 -5.06
CA GLU A 416 -20.67 -9.49 -3.89
C GLU A 416 -19.47 -10.43 -3.98
N TRP A 417 -19.27 -11.07 -5.14
CA TRP A 417 -18.12 -11.92 -5.39
C TRP A 417 -16.81 -11.14 -5.20
N TYR A 418 -16.69 -9.93 -5.76
CA TYR A 418 -15.46 -9.15 -5.65
C TYR A 418 -15.18 -8.69 -4.22
N THR A 419 -16.23 -8.37 -3.46
CA THR A 419 -16.12 -8.04 -2.03
C THR A 419 -15.65 -9.26 -1.24
N SER A 420 -16.27 -10.42 -1.48
CA SER A 420 -15.87 -11.67 -0.85
C SER A 420 -14.45 -12.09 -1.24
N PHE A 421 -14.08 -11.94 -2.50
CA PHE A 421 -12.73 -12.24 -2.99
C PHE A 421 -11.66 -11.42 -2.27
N ARG A 422 -11.85 -10.10 -2.11
CA ARG A 422 -10.90 -9.26 -1.36
C ARG A 422 -10.78 -9.68 0.10
N LEU A 423 -11.90 -10.02 0.74
CA LEU A 423 -11.91 -10.54 2.10
C LEU A 423 -11.16 -11.88 2.21
N GLN A 424 -11.43 -12.84 1.31
CA GLN A 424 -10.71 -14.11 1.25
C GLN A 424 -9.20 -13.91 1.07
N MET A 425 -8.78 -12.95 0.24
CA MET A 425 -7.35 -12.63 0.08
C MET A 425 -6.75 -12.03 1.34
N LYS A 426 -7.48 -11.16 2.06
CA LYS A 426 -7.07 -10.58 3.34
C LYS A 426 -6.90 -11.66 4.41
N ASP A 427 -7.90 -12.52 4.54
CA ASP A 427 -7.92 -13.61 5.52
C ASP A 427 -6.79 -14.59 5.21
N ARG A 428 -6.66 -15.04 3.95
CA ARG A 428 -5.60 -15.95 3.52
C ARG A 428 -4.21 -15.38 3.78
N PHE A 429 -3.98 -14.11 3.47
CA PHE A 429 -2.70 -13.44 3.72
C PHE A 429 -2.38 -13.42 5.22
N THR A 430 -3.35 -13.05 6.05
CA THR A 430 -3.20 -12.95 7.51
C THR A 430 -2.97 -14.32 8.15
N GLU A 431 -3.73 -15.33 7.74
CA GLU A 431 -3.62 -16.72 8.23
C GLU A 431 -2.25 -17.32 7.91
N VAL A 432 -1.80 -17.18 6.66
CA VAL A 432 -0.50 -17.72 6.22
C VAL A 432 0.66 -17.06 6.99
N LEU A 433 0.59 -15.75 7.23
CA LEU A 433 1.57 -15.06 8.08
C LEU A 433 1.49 -15.54 9.53
N GLU A 434 0.29 -15.67 10.11
CA GLU A 434 0.12 -16.13 11.49
C GLU A 434 0.72 -17.54 11.69
N GLU A 435 0.46 -18.43 10.74
CA GLU A 435 0.94 -19.81 10.76
C GLU A 435 2.46 -19.89 10.61
N ALA A 436 3.02 -19.23 9.59
CA ALA A 436 4.43 -19.31 9.26
C ALA A 436 5.34 -18.55 10.25
N PHE A 437 4.90 -17.38 10.73
CA PHE A 437 5.77 -16.54 11.57
C PHE A 437 5.66 -16.89 13.06
N PHE A 438 4.47 -17.28 13.53
CA PHE A 438 4.19 -17.31 14.97
C PHE A 438 3.70 -18.65 15.53
N LYS A 439 3.14 -19.55 14.72
CA LYS A 439 2.68 -20.87 15.19
C LYS A 439 3.71 -21.98 14.99
N ASN A 440 4.48 -21.92 13.91
CA ASN A 440 5.55 -22.89 13.61
C ASN A 440 6.91 -22.47 14.22
N SER A 441 6.91 -21.93 15.43
CA SER A 441 8.13 -21.52 16.17
C SER A 441 8.43 -22.45 17.32
#